data_AF-A0A5N4AEI5-F1
#
_entry.id   AF-A0A5N4AEI5-F1
#
_cell.length_a   1.000
_cell.length_b   1.000
_cell.length_c   1.000
_cell.angle_alpha   90.00
_cell.angle_beta   90.00
_cell.angle_gamma   90.00
#
_symmetry.space_group_name_H-M   'P 1'
#
loop_
_entity.id
_entity.type
_entity.pdbx_description
1 polymer ?
#
loop_
_entity_poly.entity_id
_entity_poly.type
_entity_poly.pdbx_seq_one_letter_code
_entity_poly.pdbx_strand_id
1 'polypeptide(L)'
;QVPEEFRMDWVSTAEPFRTGCECESGVAPHLSQRVLSLADFTNDPCLKSYIFCLFTKLNLINPATYEISVKEHVRHVAGVDEMIATNCVNATRGLKDSREKVYQMSLCVVFSLVQPPISIP
;
A
#
# COMPACT_ATOMS: atom_id res chain seq x y z
N GLN A 1 13.53 -0.15 9.32
CA GLN A 1 12.28 0.64 9.24
C GLN A 1 12.24 1.34 7.89
N VAL A 2 11.07 1.65 7.34
CA VAL A 2 10.98 2.35 6.04
C VAL A 2 11.65 3.72 6.17
N PRO A 3 12.52 4.13 5.22
CA PRO A 3 13.14 5.45 5.22
C PRO A 3 12.13 6.58 5.42
N GLU A 4 12.50 7.59 6.21
CA GLU A 4 11.60 8.69 6.57
C GLU A 4 11.08 9.45 5.35
N GLU A 5 11.94 9.73 4.38
CA GLU A 5 11.58 10.38 3.12
C GLU A 5 10.46 9.65 2.37
N PHE A 6 10.50 8.31 2.30
CA PHE A 6 9.45 7.52 1.65
C PHE A 6 8.15 7.51 2.46
N ARG A 7 8.25 7.50 3.80
CA ARG A 7 7.05 7.61 4.66
C ARG A 7 6.39 8.98 4.50
N MET A 8 7.16 10.06 4.45
CA MET A 8 6.62 11.42 4.30
C MET A 8 5.99 11.63 2.93
N ASP A 9 6.59 11.10 1.86
CA ASP A 9 6.00 11.11 0.52
C ASP A 9 4.68 10.32 0.46
N TRP A 10 4.65 9.14 1.08
CA TRP A 10 3.41 8.35 1.18
C TRP A 10 2.31 9.08 1.94
N VAL A 11 2.63 9.71 3.09
CA VAL A 11 1.69 10.55 3.83
C VAL A 11 1.16 11.66 2.93
N SER A 12 2.03 12.42 2.26
CA SER A 12 1.61 13.50 1.36
C SER A 12 0.69 13.03 0.23
N THR A 13 0.95 11.83 -0.30
CA THR A 13 0.16 11.24 -1.39
C THR A 13 -1.22 10.75 -0.91
N ALA A 14 -1.29 10.13 0.26
CA ALA A 14 -2.50 9.47 0.74
C ALA A 14 -3.40 10.35 1.65
N GLU A 15 -2.84 11.34 2.33
CA GLU A 15 -3.57 12.21 3.28
C GLU A 15 -4.83 12.87 2.67
N PRO A 16 -4.83 13.36 1.40
CA PRO A 16 -6.02 13.96 0.80
C PRO A 16 -7.24 13.02 0.76
N PHE A 17 -7.02 11.70 0.80
CA PHE A 17 -8.06 10.68 0.75
C PHE A 17 -8.36 10.07 2.12
N ARG A 18 -7.61 10.42 3.16
CA ARG A 18 -7.66 9.77 4.47
C ARG A 18 -9.06 9.78 5.06
N THR A 19 -9.64 10.96 5.29
CA THR A 19 -10.96 11.07 5.94
C THR A 19 -12.07 10.39 5.13
N GLY A 20 -12.03 10.51 3.80
CA GLY A 20 -13.00 9.84 2.93
C GLY A 20 -12.93 8.32 3.07
N CYS A 21 -11.72 7.76 3.01
CA CYS A 21 -11.52 6.32 3.17
C CYS A 21 -11.74 5.82 4.61
N GLU A 22 -11.54 6.65 5.63
CA GLU A 22 -11.92 6.35 7.01
C GLU A 22 -13.43 6.16 7.13
N CYS A 23 -14.20 7.10 6.57
CA CYS A 23 -15.67 7.01 6.55
C CYS A 23 -16.17 5.79 5.75
N GLU A 24 -15.61 5.51 4.58
CA GLU A 24 -16.03 4.38 3.73
C GLU A 24 -15.72 3.02 4.37
N SER A 25 -14.60 2.91 5.09
CA SER A 25 -14.14 1.65 5.67
C SER A 25 -14.61 1.39 7.10
N GLY A 26 -14.99 2.45 7.82
CA GLY A 26 -15.27 2.39 9.26
C GLY A 26 -14.03 2.10 10.11
N VAL A 27 -12.81 2.25 9.56
CA VAL A 27 -11.58 2.06 10.33
C VAL A 27 -11.47 3.10 11.44
N ALA A 28 -10.95 2.69 12.59
CA ALA A 28 -10.67 3.64 13.66
C ALA A 28 -9.55 4.61 13.22
N PRO A 29 -9.70 5.94 13.40
CA PRO A 29 -8.72 6.93 12.92
C PRO A 29 -7.28 6.73 13.40
N HIS A 30 -7.10 6.10 14.58
CA HIS A 30 -5.76 5.80 15.09
C HIS A 30 -5.05 4.68 14.31
N LEU A 31 -5.80 3.75 13.68
CA LEU A 31 -5.23 2.68 12.86
C LEU A 31 -4.83 3.20 11.47
N SER A 32 -5.65 4.03 10.83
CA SER A 32 -5.30 4.70 9.57
C SER A 32 -4.07 5.59 9.75
N GLN A 33 -4.01 6.38 10.83
CA GLN A 33 -2.83 7.22 11.13
C GLN A 33 -1.55 6.39 11.29
N ARG A 34 -1.61 5.24 11.98
CA ARG A 34 -0.46 4.35 12.17
C ARG A 34 0.02 3.75 10.85
N VAL A 35 -0.89 3.28 9.98
CA VAL A 35 -0.50 2.80 8.65
C VAL A 35 0.15 3.90 7.83
N LEU A 36 -0.43 5.09 7.79
CA LEU A 36 0.10 6.20 6.99
C LEU A 36 1.47 6.68 7.48
N SER A 37 1.58 6.97 8.78
CA SER A 37 2.78 7.63 9.32
C SER A 37 3.89 6.66 9.71
N LEU A 38 3.54 5.44 10.12
CA LEU A 38 4.49 4.49 10.72
C LEU A 38 4.66 3.22 9.89
N ALA A 39 3.92 3.06 8.79
CA ALA A 39 3.86 1.81 8.02
C ALA A 39 3.55 0.59 8.92
N ASP A 40 2.65 0.78 9.89
CA ASP A 40 2.32 -0.21 10.91
C ASP A 40 0.92 -0.80 10.64
N PHE A 41 0.92 -2.04 10.19
CA PHE A 41 -0.27 -2.74 9.65
C PHE A 41 -0.77 -3.76 10.67
N THR A 42 -1.94 -3.50 11.25
CA THR A 42 -2.66 -4.49 12.05
C THR A 42 -3.56 -5.34 11.16
N ASN A 43 -3.79 -6.60 11.55
CA ASN A 43 -4.70 -7.48 10.81
C ASN A 43 -6.18 -7.19 11.12
N ASP A 44 -6.63 -5.98 10.81
CA ASP A 44 -7.99 -5.48 11.04
C ASP A 44 -8.77 -5.41 9.71
N PRO A 45 -10.01 -5.95 9.65
CA PRO A 45 -10.79 -5.99 8.40
C PRO A 45 -11.20 -4.60 7.89
N CYS A 46 -11.44 -3.63 8.79
CA CYS A 46 -11.73 -2.25 8.39
C CYS A 46 -10.46 -1.58 7.84
N LEU A 47 -9.29 -1.87 8.42
CA LEU A 47 -8.02 -1.38 7.91
C LEU A 47 -7.69 -1.91 6.50
N LYS A 48 -7.98 -3.19 6.21
CA LYS A 48 -7.86 -3.73 4.84
C LYS A 48 -8.75 -2.99 3.86
N SER A 49 -9.98 -2.69 4.29
CA SER A 49 -10.93 -1.90 3.50
C SER A 49 -10.46 -0.45 3.28
N TYR A 50 -9.86 0.15 4.30
CA TYR A 50 -9.25 1.49 4.22
C TYR A 50 -8.12 1.56 3.20
N ILE A 51 -7.19 0.62 3.23
CA ILE A 51 -6.06 0.57 2.29
C ILE A 51 -6.57 0.31 0.86
N PHE A 52 -7.55 -0.58 0.70
CA PHE A 52 -8.22 -0.80 -0.57
C PHE A 52 -8.85 0.49 -1.14
N CYS A 53 -9.51 1.27 -0.28
CA CYS A 53 -10.05 2.57 -0.67
C CYS A 53 -8.94 3.52 -1.15
N LEU A 54 -7.85 3.67 -0.40
CA LEU A 54 -6.71 4.51 -0.81
C LEU A 54 -6.17 4.08 -2.19
N PHE A 55 -5.94 2.78 -2.40
CA PHE A 55 -5.45 2.25 -3.67
C PHE A 55 -6.40 2.54 -4.83
N THR A 56 -7.71 2.52 -4.57
CA THR A 56 -8.72 2.88 -5.57
C THR A 56 -8.65 4.36 -5.91
N LYS A 57 -8.63 5.26 -4.91
CA LYS A 57 -8.62 6.72 -5.13
C LYS A 57 -7.31 7.20 -5.76
N LEU A 58 -6.20 6.52 -5.45
CA LEU A 58 -4.87 6.77 -6.01
C LEU A 58 -4.66 6.08 -7.38
N ASN A 59 -5.67 5.38 -7.91
CA ASN A 59 -5.58 4.67 -9.18
C ASN A 59 -4.44 3.63 -9.23
N LEU A 60 -4.09 3.05 -8.07
CA LEU A 60 -3.07 2.01 -7.92
C LEU A 60 -3.59 0.62 -8.30
N ILE A 61 -4.92 0.48 -8.37
CA ILE A 61 -5.62 -0.71 -8.83
C ILE A 61 -6.59 -0.36 -9.95
N ASN A 62 -6.78 -1.30 -10.88
CA ASN A 62 -7.83 -1.19 -11.88
C ASN A 62 -9.20 -1.41 -11.19
N PRO A 63 -10.16 -0.47 -11.27
CA PRO A 63 -11.43 -0.58 -10.56
C PRO A 63 -12.37 -1.65 -11.15
N ALA A 64 -12.16 -2.10 -12.39
CA ALA A 64 -12.97 -3.14 -13.02
C ALA A 64 -12.47 -4.55 -12.71
N THR A 65 -11.15 -4.73 -12.58
CA THR A 65 -10.53 -6.06 -12.39
C THR A 65 -9.92 -6.26 -11.00
N TYR A 66 -9.74 -5.19 -10.24
CA TYR A 66 -8.99 -5.14 -8.99
C TYR A 66 -7.55 -5.67 -9.10
N GLU A 67 -7.00 -5.64 -10.32
CA GLU A 67 -5.58 -5.94 -10.55
C GLU A 67 -4.73 -4.72 -10.21
N ILE A 68 -3.59 -4.97 -9.58
CA ILE A 68 -2.66 -3.95 -9.13
C ILE A 68 -1.80 -3.49 -10.31
N SER A 69 -1.67 -2.17 -10.48
CA SER A 69 -0.83 -1.59 -11.52
C SER A 69 0.61 -1.41 -11.05
N VAL A 70 1.53 -2.20 -11.61
CA VAL A 70 2.98 -2.03 -11.41
C VAL A 70 3.41 -0.60 -11.77
N LYS A 71 2.96 -0.11 -12.93
CA LYS A 71 3.31 1.22 -13.43
C LYS A 71 2.88 2.33 -12.47
N GLU A 72 1.64 2.28 -11.98
CA GLU A 72 1.14 3.34 -11.09
C GLU A 72 1.80 3.24 -9.70
N HIS A 73 2.18 2.04 -9.23
CA HIS A 73 2.97 1.90 -8.01
C HIS A 73 4.34 2.56 -8.11
N VAL A 74 5.09 2.28 -9.17
CA VAL A 74 6.40 2.89 -9.41
C VAL A 74 6.30 4.41 -9.53
N ARG A 75 5.19 4.92 -10.08
CA ARG A 75 4.95 6.35 -10.24
C ARG A 75 4.62 7.06 -8.93
N HIS A 76 3.83 6.44 -8.06
CA HIS A 76 3.19 7.11 -6.93
C HIS A 76 3.74 6.72 -5.56
N VAL A 77 4.55 5.67 -5.46
CA VAL A 77 5.07 5.18 -4.18
C VAL A 77 6.58 5.34 -4.16
N ALA A 78 7.07 6.35 -3.43
CA ALA A 78 8.50 6.61 -3.31
C ALA A 78 9.28 5.39 -2.82
N GLY A 79 10.44 5.16 -3.44
CA GLY A 79 11.32 4.02 -3.17
C GLY A 79 10.92 2.72 -3.85
N VAL A 80 9.72 2.63 -4.45
CA VAL A 80 9.28 1.44 -5.19
C VAL A 80 9.74 1.51 -6.63
N ASP A 81 10.67 0.63 -7.00
CA ASP A 81 11.06 0.41 -8.39
C ASP A 81 10.24 -0.69 -9.08
N GLU A 82 10.48 -0.89 -10.37
CA GLU A 82 9.77 -1.89 -11.17
C GLU A 82 9.96 -3.32 -10.64
N MET A 83 11.12 -3.63 -10.07
CA MET A 83 11.42 -4.95 -9.52
C MET A 83 10.59 -5.20 -8.26
N ILE A 84 10.58 -4.26 -7.31
CA ILE A 84 9.78 -4.35 -6.08
C ILE A 84 8.30 -4.46 -6.43
N ALA A 85 7.80 -3.56 -7.27
CA ALA A 85 6.39 -3.56 -7.67
C ALA A 85 5.99 -4.89 -8.35
N THR A 86 6.78 -5.37 -9.30
CA THR A 86 6.50 -6.63 -10.01
C THR A 86 6.52 -7.83 -9.06
N ASN A 87 7.51 -7.91 -8.17
CA ASN A 87 7.60 -9.00 -7.20
C ASN A 87 6.39 -9.04 -6.27
N CYS A 88 5.98 -7.88 -5.74
CA CYS A 88 4.83 -7.81 -4.84
C CYS A 88 3.48 -8.06 -5.53
N VAL A 89 3.32 -7.60 -6.79
CA VAL A 89 2.14 -7.95 -7.59
C VAL A 89 2.08 -9.46 -7.85
N ASN A 90 3.20 -10.07 -8.20
CA ASN A 90 3.26 -11.52 -8.44
C ASN A 90 2.97 -12.33 -7.16
N ALA A 91 3.49 -11.90 -6.02
CA ALA A 91 3.26 -12.54 -4.72
C ALA A 91 1.78 -12.55 -4.31
N THR A 92 0.99 -11.59 -4.79
CA THR A 92 -0.42 -11.40 -4.40
C THR A 92 -1.42 -11.80 -5.49
N ARG A 93 -0.95 -12.12 -6.70
CA ARG A 93 -1.79 -12.42 -7.88
C ARG A 93 -2.84 -13.50 -7.66
N GLY A 94 -2.54 -14.51 -6.83
CA GLY A 94 -3.44 -15.63 -6.54
C GLY A 94 -4.57 -15.33 -5.55
N LEU A 95 -4.54 -14.17 -4.89
CA LEU A 95 -5.52 -13.80 -3.87
C LEU A 95 -6.84 -13.35 -4.52
N LYS A 96 -7.94 -14.00 -4.12
CA LYS A 96 -9.28 -13.73 -4.65
C LYS A 96 -9.97 -12.53 -3.98
N ASP A 97 -9.76 -12.35 -2.68
CA ASP A 97 -10.29 -11.20 -1.97
C ASP A 97 -9.43 -9.97 -2.29
N SER A 98 -10.06 -8.94 -2.88
CA SER A 98 -9.35 -7.76 -3.37
C SER A 98 -8.79 -6.90 -2.25
N ARG A 99 -9.43 -6.86 -1.08
CA ARG A 99 -8.96 -6.12 0.08
C ARG A 99 -7.74 -6.81 0.69
N GLU A 100 -7.78 -8.13 0.81
CA GLU A 100 -6.65 -8.95 1.23
C GLU A 100 -5.49 -8.82 0.25
N LYS A 101 -5.76 -8.87 -1.06
CA LYS A 101 -4.74 -8.69 -2.11
C LYS A 101 -3.99 -7.38 -1.92
N VAL A 102 -4.70 -6.27 -1.79
CA VAL A 102 -4.12 -4.93 -1.60
C VAL A 102 -3.40 -4.80 -0.26
N TYR A 103 -3.94 -5.39 0.81
CA TYR A 103 -3.29 -5.40 2.11
C TYR A 103 -1.95 -6.15 2.07
N GLN A 104 -1.91 -7.35 1.48
CA GLN A 104 -0.69 -8.13 1.32
C GLN A 104 0.32 -7.46 0.37
N MET A 105 -0.17 -6.75 -0.66
CA MET A 105 0.68 -5.93 -1.53
C MET A 105 1.40 -4.85 -0.72
N SER A 106 0.66 -4.14 0.15
CA SER A 106 1.22 -3.09 1.00
C SER A 106 2.27 -3.63 1.96
N LEU A 107 2.01 -4.78 2.60
CA LEU A 107 2.99 -5.47 3.44
C LEU A 107 4.26 -5.86 2.68
N CYS A 108 4.11 -6.39 1.47
CA CYS A 108 5.25 -6.76 0.63
C CYS A 108 6.12 -5.55 0.26
N VAL A 109 5.50 -4.44 -0.12
CA VAL A 109 6.20 -3.18 -0.43
C VAL A 109 6.97 -2.69 0.80
N VAL A 110 6.31 -2.61 1.95
CA VAL A 110 6.95 -2.17 3.21
C VAL A 110 8.12 -3.07 3.57
N PHE A 111 7.97 -4.39 3.46
CA PHE A 111 9.05 -5.33 3.72
C PHE A 111 10.24 -5.09 2.77
N SER A 112 9.97 -4.90 1.48
CA SER A 112 10.99 -4.67 0.45
C SER A 112 11.75 -3.37 0.67
N LEU A 113 11.08 -2.30 1.12
CA LEU A 113 11.69 -1.00 1.43
C LEU A 113 12.50 -1.01 2.73
N VAL A 114 12.24 -1.96 3.63
CA VAL A 114 12.98 -2.13 4.89
C VAL A 114 14.26 -2.95 4.66
N GLN A 115 14.24 -3.87 3.71
CA GLN A 115 15.42 -4.67 3.39
C GLN A 115 16.40 -3.86 2.52
N PRO A 116 17.70 -3.89 2.82
CA PRO A 116 18.68 -3.31 1.90
C PRO A 116 18.59 -4.03 0.55
N PRO A 117 18.83 -3.33 -0.58
CA PRO A 117 18.95 -3.99 -1.87
C PRO A 117 19.98 -5.11 -1.75
N ILE A 118 19.66 -6.31 -2.24
CA ILE A 118 20.60 -7.42 -2.25
C ILE A 118 21.77 -6.98 -3.14
N SER A 119 22.87 -6.57 -2.52
CA SER A 119 24.14 -6.39 -3.20
C SER A 119 24.58 -7.77 -3.68
N ILE A 120 24.35 -8.07 -4.96
CA ILE A 120 25.00 -9.21 -5.60
C ILE A 120 26.48 -8.80 -5.72
N PRO A 121 27.43 -9.52 -5.08
CA PRO A 121 28.85 -9.23 -5.18
C PRO A 121 29.40 -9.39 -6.60
#